data_AF-F6ISX3-F1
#
_entry.id   AF-F6ISX3-F1
#
_cell.length_a   1.000
_cell.length_b   1.000
_cell.length_c   1.000
_cell.angle_alpha   90.00
_cell.angle_beta   90.00
_cell.angle_gamma   90.00
#
_symmetry.space_group_name_H-M   'P 1'
#
loop_
_entity.id
_entity.type
_entity.pdbx_description
1 polymer ?
#
loop_
_entity_poly.entity_id
_entity_poly.type
_entity_poly.pdbx_seq_one_letter_code
_entity_poly.pdbx_strand_id
1 'polypeptide(L)'
;MQSGIDSDRFWELDFGELMVQVIANNRNRIDDMRMRAVMDHKQAEMMAFALNDPSKMPSVEEAYPFIKTATRTSSDSVPEWKRDQLLLMQQSQKIKTAREFNKTT
;
A
#
# COMPACT_ATOMS: atom_id res chain seq x y z
N MET A 1 -0.16 -8.93 -16.50
CA MET A 1 -0.83 -9.66 -17.60
C MET A 1 -2.26 -9.16 -17.65
N GLN A 2 -2.65 -8.49 -18.72
CA GLN A 2 -4.03 -8.07 -18.92
C GLN A 2 -4.79 -9.32 -19.35
N SER A 3 -5.69 -9.83 -18.51
CA SER A 3 -6.53 -11.01 -18.83
C SER A 3 -7.43 -10.66 -20.01
N GLY A 4 -6.94 -10.91 -21.22
CA GLY A 4 -7.63 -10.68 -22.47
C GLY A 4 -7.00 -11.56 -23.54
N ILE A 5 -7.83 -12.11 -24.42
CA ILE A 5 -7.40 -12.92 -25.56
C ILE A 5 -6.58 -12.01 -26.48
N ASP A 6 -5.48 -12.50 -27.04
CA ASP A 6 -4.81 -11.82 -28.16
C ASP A 6 -5.82 -11.61 -29.29
N SER A 7 -5.89 -10.39 -29.84
CA SER A 7 -6.83 -10.05 -30.91
C SER A 7 -6.76 -10.99 -32.11
N ASP A 8 -5.60 -11.60 -32.34
CA ASP A 8 -5.35 -12.54 -33.43
C ASP A 8 -6.07 -13.89 -33.22
N ARG A 9 -6.29 -14.31 -31.97
CA ARG A 9 -6.97 -15.57 -31.64
C ARG A 9 -8.47 -15.43 -31.43
N PHE A 10 -8.99 -14.20 -31.42
CA PHE A 10 -10.41 -13.94 -31.22
C PHE A 10 -11.29 -14.61 -32.29
N TRP A 11 -10.83 -14.64 -33.54
CA TRP A 11 -11.57 -15.20 -34.67
C TRP A 11 -11.55 -16.72 -34.74
N GLU A 12 -10.69 -17.38 -33.96
CA GLU A 12 -10.53 -18.85 -33.94
C GLU A 12 -11.29 -19.50 -32.78
N LEU A 13 -11.84 -18.71 -31.84
CA LEU A 13 -12.53 -19.22 -30.65
C LEU A 13 -13.94 -19.71 -30.96
N ASP A 14 -14.31 -20.82 -30.34
CA ASP A 14 -15.69 -21.30 -30.36
C ASP A 14 -16.59 -20.44 -29.44
N PHE A 15 -17.88 -20.41 -29.73
CA PHE A 15 -18.87 -19.62 -28.97
C PHE A 15 -18.84 -19.96 -27.47
N GLY A 16 -18.60 -21.23 -27.13
CA GLY A 16 -18.45 -21.67 -25.74
C GLY A 16 -17.28 -21.02 -25.03
N GLU A 17 -16.13 -20.89 -25.69
CA GLU A 17 -14.91 -20.31 -25.12
C GLU A 17 -15.06 -18.79 -24.94
N LEU A 18 -15.65 -18.11 -25.93
CA LEU A 18 -16.01 -16.70 -25.82
C LEU A 18 -16.92 -16.45 -24.61
N MET A 19 -17.90 -17.33 -24.38
CA MET A 19 -18.83 -17.16 -23.27
C MET A 19 -18.18 -17.35 -21.91
N VAL A 20 -17.30 -18.34 -21.77
CA VAL A 20 -16.51 -18.53 -20.54
C VAL A 20 -15.64 -17.30 -20.26
N GLN A 21 -15.03 -16.72 -21.29
CA GLN A 21 -14.20 -15.52 -21.14
C GLN A 21 -15.01 -14.28 -20.77
N VAL A 22 -16.18 -14.08 -21.37
CA VAL A 22 -17.08 -12.97 -21.00
C VAL A 22 -17.51 -13.09 -19.53
N ILE A 23 -17.85 -14.30 -19.08
CA ILE A 23 -18.21 -14.56 -17.68
C ILE A 23 -17.02 -14.29 -16.75
N ALA A 24 -15.82 -14.76 -17.10
CA ALA A 24 -14.61 -14.54 -16.32
C ALA A 24 -14.26 -13.04 -16.21
N ASN A 25 -14.35 -12.31 -17.32
CA ASN A 25 -14.09 -10.86 -17.35
C ASN A 25 -15.11 -10.09 -16.50
N ASN A 26 -16.38 -10.45 -16.57
CA ASN A 26 -17.41 -9.81 -15.75
C ASN A 26 -17.16 -10.05 -14.26
N ARG A 27 -16.82 -11.29 -13.86
CA ARG A 27 -16.45 -11.60 -12.47
C ARG A 27 -15.24 -10.79 -11.99
N ASN A 28 -14.16 -10.76 -12.77
CA ASN A 28 -12.97 -9.97 -12.44
C ASN A 28 -13.31 -8.49 -12.27
N ARG A 29 -14.19 -7.95 -13.14
CA ARG A 29 -14.62 -6.55 -13.05
C ARG A 29 -15.44 -6.27 -11.79
N ILE A 30 -16.33 -7.17 -11.40
CA ILE A 30 -17.12 -7.06 -10.17
C ILE A 30 -16.22 -7.13 -8.94
N ASP A 31 -15.25 -8.04 -8.92
CA ASP A 31 -14.34 -8.19 -7.79
C ASP A 31 -13.40 -6.99 -7.65
N ASP A 32 -12.92 -6.42 -8.76
CA ASP A 32 -12.15 -5.16 -8.74
C ASP A 32 -13.00 -3.99 -8.22
N MET A 33 -14.26 -3.86 -8.68
CA MET A 33 -15.17 -2.83 -8.14
C MET A 33 -15.42 -2.99 -6.64
N ARG A 34 -15.60 -4.22 -6.15
CA ARG A 34 -15.76 -4.50 -4.71
C ARG A 34 -14.51 -4.16 -3.93
N MET A 35 -13.34 -4.56 -4.43
CA MET A 35 -12.06 -4.25 -3.79
C MET A 35 -11.86 -2.74 -3.67
N ARG A 36 -12.11 -1.98 -4.75
CA ARG A 36 -12.04 -0.51 -4.73
C ARG A 36 -13.00 0.10 -3.71
N ALA A 37 -14.25 -0.35 -3.67
CA ALA A 37 -15.23 0.16 -2.71
C ALA A 37 -14.81 -0.07 -1.25
N VAL A 38 -14.24 -1.25 -0.94
CA VAL A 38 -13.73 -1.55 0.41
C VAL A 38 -12.53 -0.67 0.75
N MET A 39 -11.60 -0.49 -0.20
CA MET A 39 -10.41 0.35 -0.01
C MET A 39 -10.78 1.81 0.23
N ASP A 40 -11.69 2.37 -0.57
CA ASP A 40 -12.15 3.76 -0.43
C ASP A 40 -12.85 3.98 0.91
N HIS A 41 -13.69 3.03 1.34
CA HIS A 41 -14.34 3.09 2.66
C HIS A 41 -13.31 3.09 3.79
N LYS A 42 -12.32 2.19 3.74
CA LYS A 42 -11.24 2.14 4.74
C LYS A 42 -10.37 3.38 4.72
N GLN A 43 -10.11 3.96 3.55
CA GLN A 43 -9.40 5.23 3.43
C GLN A 43 -10.18 6.37 4.07
N ALA A 44 -11.50 6.45 3.85
CA ALA A 44 -12.36 7.46 4.46
C ALA A 44 -12.40 7.31 6.00
N GLU A 45 -12.48 6.07 6.52
CA GLU A 45 -12.36 5.80 7.96
C GLU A 45 -11.02 6.33 8.50
N MET A 46 -9.89 6.01 7.85
CA MET A 46 -8.57 6.49 8.27
C MET A 46 -8.46 8.02 8.24
N MET A 47 -9.00 8.67 7.21
CA MET A 47 -9.03 10.14 7.12
C MET A 47 -9.86 10.77 8.23
N ALA A 48 -11.00 10.16 8.60
CA ALA A 48 -11.82 10.62 9.71
C ALA A 48 -11.07 10.53 11.05
N PHE A 49 -10.30 9.45 11.28
CA PHE A 49 -9.45 9.33 12.47
C PHE A 49 -8.30 10.35 12.48
N ALA A 50 -7.64 10.55 11.35
CA ALA A 50 -6.51 11.48 11.24
C ALA A 50 -6.90 12.95 11.55
N LEU A 51 -8.11 13.37 11.16
CA LEU A 51 -8.57 14.74 11.34
C LEU A 51 -9.22 15.01 12.71
N ASN A 52 -9.80 14.00 13.36
CA ASN A 52 -10.55 14.16 14.61
C ASN A 52 -9.75 13.72 15.86
N ASP A 53 -9.13 12.53 15.84
CA ASP A 53 -8.41 11.98 16.99
C ASP A 53 -7.32 10.98 16.55
N PRO A 54 -6.06 11.44 16.37
CA PRO A 54 -4.96 10.63 15.89
C PRO A 54 -4.62 9.42 16.79
N SER A 55 -5.02 9.46 18.06
CA SER A 55 -4.76 8.39 19.04
C SER A 55 -5.61 7.14 18.78
N LYS A 56 -6.75 7.29 18.08
CA LYS A 56 -7.66 6.18 17.72
C LYS A 56 -7.35 5.56 16.37
N MET A 57 -6.24 5.92 15.74
CA MET A 57 -5.82 5.35 14.46
C MET A 57 -5.57 3.83 14.66
N PRO A 58 -6.26 2.96 13.89
CA PRO A 58 -6.04 1.52 13.99
C PRO A 58 -4.59 1.18 13.59
N SER A 59 -3.99 0.21 14.28
CA SER A 59 -2.65 -0.27 13.93
C SER A 59 -2.64 -0.85 12.52
N VAL A 60 -1.48 -0.82 11.84
CA VAL A 60 -1.32 -1.33 10.47
C VAL A 60 -1.80 -2.78 10.32
N GLU A 61 -1.63 -3.59 11.37
CA GLU A 61 -2.06 -4.99 11.42
C GLU A 61 -3.59 -5.18 11.54
N GLU A 62 -4.29 -4.18 12.07
CA GLU A 62 -5.75 -4.18 12.26
C GLU A 62 -6.44 -3.61 11.02
N ALA A 63 -5.86 -2.57 10.41
CA ALA A 63 -6.34 -2.00 9.16
C ALA A 63 -6.20 -2.97 7.97
N TYR A 64 -5.16 -3.80 7.96
CA TYR A 64 -4.84 -4.72 6.87
C TYR A 64 -4.63 -6.16 7.38
N PRO A 65 -5.71 -6.92 7.65
CA PRO A 65 -5.61 -8.26 8.21
C PRO A 65 -4.90 -9.29 7.31
N PHE A 66 -4.75 -9.00 6.01
CA PHE A 66 -3.98 -9.83 5.08
C PHE A 66 -2.46 -9.78 5.32
N ILE A 67 -1.96 -8.79 6.07
CA ILE A 67 -0.54 -8.72 6.44
C ILE A 67 -0.19 -9.86 7.40
N LYS A 68 -1.09 -10.24 8.31
CA LYS A 68 -0.87 -11.34 9.28
C LYS A 68 -0.60 -12.69 8.61
N THR A 69 -1.11 -12.90 7.40
CA THR A 69 -0.86 -14.13 6.62
C THR A 69 0.45 -14.08 5.84
N ALA A 70 1.00 -12.89 5.55
CA ALA A 70 2.24 -12.70 4.82
C ALA A 70 3.49 -12.73 5.71
N THR A 71 3.36 -12.53 7.03
CA THR A 71 4.51 -12.36 7.96
C THR A 71 5.33 -13.63 8.23
N ARG A 72 5.05 -14.77 7.61
CA ARG A 72 5.90 -15.97 7.80
C ARG A 72 7.19 -15.96 6.97
N THR A 73 7.39 -15.00 6.07
CA THR A 73 8.58 -14.96 5.21
C THR A 73 9.06 -13.55 4.90
N SER A 74 9.63 -12.82 5.87
CA SER A 74 10.69 -11.84 5.60
C SER A 74 11.26 -11.28 6.90
N SER A 75 12.55 -11.53 7.07
CA SER A 75 13.47 -11.07 8.12
C SER A 75 13.25 -9.65 8.66
N ASP A 76 13.47 -9.52 9.96
CA ASP A 76 13.63 -8.29 10.76
C ASP A 76 14.61 -7.27 10.13
N SER A 77 14.16 -6.55 9.11
CA SER A 77 14.87 -5.38 8.61
C SER A 77 14.18 -4.14 9.17
N VAL A 78 14.93 -3.36 9.97
CA VAL A 78 14.48 -2.06 10.47
C VAL A 78 13.89 -1.26 9.30
N PRO A 79 12.66 -0.73 9.41
CA PRO A 79 12.04 0.06 8.36
C PRO A 79 12.94 1.23 7.92
N GLU A 80 13.11 1.47 6.62
CA GLU A 80 14.06 2.48 6.10
C GLU A 80 13.81 3.88 6.68
N TRP A 81 12.56 4.28 6.89
CA TRP A 81 12.21 5.58 7.48
C TRP A 81 12.81 5.79 8.88
N LYS A 82 13.01 4.71 9.67
CA LYS A 82 13.67 4.81 10.98
C LYS A 82 15.17 5.06 10.85
N ARG A 83 15.81 4.56 9.79
CA ARG A 83 17.23 4.83 9.50
C ARG A 83 17.42 6.29 9.11
N ASP A 84 16.55 6.80 8.25
CA ASP A 84 16.58 8.21 7.82
C ASP A 84 16.35 9.18 8.99
N GLN A 85 15.44 8.83 9.91
CA GLN A 85 15.19 9.63 11.11
C GLN A 85 16.44 9.75 11.99
N LEU A 86 17.18 8.64 12.19
CA LEU A 86 18.42 8.64 12.97
C LEU A 86 19.51 9.46 12.30
N LEU A 87 19.63 9.35 10.97
CA LEU A 87 20.63 10.07 10.18
C LEU A 87 20.38 11.59 10.23
N LEU A 88 19.12 12.01 10.11
CA LEU A 88 18.71 13.40 10.27
C LEU A 88 19.03 13.93 11.67
N MET A 89 18.73 13.15 12.70
CA MET A 89 19.00 13.55 14.09
C MET A 89 20.50 13.74 14.33
N GLN A 90 21.35 12.85 13.82
CA GLN A 90 22.81 12.97 13.91
C GLN A 90 23.33 14.22 13.19
N GLN A 91 22.83 14.53 12.00
CA GLN A 91 23.21 15.74 11.26
C GLN A 91 22.77 17.00 12.00
N SER A 92 21.57 17.00 12.59
CA SER A 92 21.07 18.14 13.36
C SER A 92 21.95 18.46 14.57
N GLN A 93 22.47 17.43 15.25
CA GLN A 93 23.39 17.60 16.39
C GLN A 93 24.71 18.23 15.95
N LYS A 94 25.28 17.77 14.81
CA LYS A 94 26.51 18.36 14.24
C LYS A 94 26.35 19.85 13.91
N ILE A 95 25.18 20.25 13.40
CA ILE A 95 24.90 21.66 13.09
C ILE A 95 24.77 22.49 14.37
N LYS A 96 24.12 21.94 15.40
CA LYS A 96 23.98 22.62 16.70
C LYS A 96 25.32 22.88 17.34
N THR A 97 26.19 21.86 17.43
CA THR A 97 27.52 22.02 18.02
C THR A 97 28.36 22.99 17.21
N ALA A 98 28.36 22.92 15.88
CA ALA A 98 29.06 23.88 15.02
C ALA A 98 28.58 25.33 15.21
N ARG A 99 27.27 25.55 15.44
CA ARG A 99 26.72 26.87 15.75
C ARG A 99 27.12 27.37 17.14
N GLU A 100 27.27 26.48 18.12
CA GLU A 100 27.74 26.82 19.46
C GLU A 100 29.21 27.25 19.45
N PHE A 101 30.08 26.54 18.72
CA PHE A 101 31.49 26.93 18.55
C PHE A 101 31.66 28.30 17.88
N ASN A 102 30.83 28.63 16.88
CA ASN A 102 30.87 29.94 16.21
C ASN A 102 30.26 31.08 17.06
N LYS A 103 29.58 30.79 18.17
CA LYS A 103 29.07 31.80 19.10
C LYS A 103 30.06 32.12 20.22
N THR A 104 31.01 31.23 20.49
CA THR A 104 31.99 31.36 21.58
C THR A 104 33.37 31.85 21.12
N THR A 105 33.58 32.00 19.80
CA THR A 105 34.73 32.69 19.18
C THR A 105 34.26 34.04 18.66
#